data_AF-A0A817PG82-F1
#
_entry.id   AF-A0A817PG82-F1
#
_cell.length_a   1.000
_cell.length_b   1.000
_cell.length_c   1.000
_cell.angle_alpha   90.00
_cell.angle_beta   90.00
_cell.angle_gamma   90.00
#
_symmetry.space_group_name_H-M   'P 1'
#
loop_
_entity.id
_entity.type
_entity.pdbx_description
1 polymer ?
#
loop_
_entity_poly.entity_id
_entity_poly.type
_entity_poly.pdbx_seq_one_letter_code
_entity_poly.pdbx_strand_id
1 'polypeptide(L)'
;MAYSKQSSPSYYMEFLRCALCSHDFEYKNPLYHPITLPKSGLTMCRQCIGIIRDETKCPHNHGPVEINYIPIDELPTNYPLLFILYDQSELPKDHRVRHGHCQFYTTFDYETKQGFKCTEELFGQISNVIKTIINDKEHQSIFNHSMIRKIFSLLNSQYINNESGLKILKATRSLAEDLCMDLIFRHQNPQQTGSYSFLSLIKQLMKLIEKHTTENDIIVNRS
;
A
#
# COMPACT_ATOMS: atom_id res chain seq x y z
N MET A 1 12.86 38.98 0.59
CA MET A 1 12.72 37.54 0.30
C MET A 1 11.45 37.05 0.99
N ALA A 2 10.41 36.81 0.20
CA ALA A 2 9.10 36.43 0.73
C ALA A 2 9.12 34.95 1.16
N TYR A 3 8.85 34.70 2.45
CA TYR A 3 8.53 33.37 2.94
C TYR A 3 7.17 32.98 2.35
N SER A 4 7.19 32.17 1.29
CA SER A 4 6.00 31.53 0.75
C SER A 4 5.41 30.63 1.82
N LYS A 5 4.15 30.90 2.20
CA LYS A 5 3.31 30.07 3.06
C LYS A 5 3.50 28.59 2.70
N GLN A 6 4.09 27.81 3.60
CA GLN A 6 4.06 26.35 3.54
C GLN A 6 2.58 25.95 3.62
N SER A 7 2.01 25.57 2.48
CA SER A 7 0.77 24.81 2.44
C SER A 7 0.97 23.59 3.32
N SER A 8 0.08 23.36 4.29
CA SER A 8 0.03 22.11 5.05
C SER A 8 0.19 20.92 4.10
N PRO A 9 1.03 19.93 4.43
CA PRO A 9 1.24 18.78 3.56
C PRO A 9 -0.12 18.16 3.22
N SER A 10 -0.31 17.87 1.94
CA SER A 10 -1.52 17.20 1.46
C SER A 10 -1.73 15.92 2.28
N TYR A 11 -2.96 15.63 2.69
CA TYR A 11 -3.32 14.50 3.56
C TYR A 11 -2.65 13.18 3.14
N TYR A 12 -2.50 12.94 1.84
CA TYR A 12 -1.87 11.75 1.27
C TYR A 12 -0.39 11.60 1.62
N MET A 13 0.33 12.70 1.84
CA MET A 13 1.77 12.70 2.12
C MET A 13 2.09 12.10 3.49
N GLU A 14 1.12 12.03 4.41
CA GLU A 14 1.34 11.39 5.72
C GLU A 14 1.61 9.88 5.58
N PHE A 15 1.05 9.23 4.54
CA PHE A 15 1.23 7.81 4.28
C PHE A 15 2.51 7.49 3.48
N LEU A 16 3.13 8.52 2.90
CA LEU A 16 4.31 8.40 2.02
C LEU A 16 5.60 8.88 2.71
N ARG A 17 5.53 9.04 4.04
CA ARG A 17 6.63 9.48 4.90
C ARG A 17 6.87 8.47 6.01
N CYS A 18 8.12 8.41 6.45
CA CYS A 18 8.50 7.62 7.62
C CYS A 18 7.74 8.11 8.86
N ALA A 19 7.06 7.20 9.57
CA ALA A 19 6.33 7.53 10.79
C ALA A 19 7.22 8.10 11.92
N LEU A 20 8.53 7.82 11.90
CA LEU A 20 9.48 8.33 12.90
C LEU A 20 10.12 9.66 12.48
N CYS A 21 10.85 9.68 11.36
CA CYS A 21 11.64 10.85 10.96
C CYS A 21 10.91 11.81 10.02
N SER A 22 9.69 11.49 9.58
CA SER A 22 8.89 12.27 8.62
C SER A 22 9.56 12.50 7.25
N HIS A 23 10.66 11.81 6.96
CA HIS A 23 11.32 11.86 5.66
C HIS A 23 10.46 11.14 4.61
N ASP A 24 10.39 11.71 3.40
CA ASP A 24 9.73 11.07 2.26
C ASP A 24 10.44 9.75 1.93
N PHE A 25 9.69 8.73 1.51
CA PHE A 25 10.31 7.48 1.10
C PHE A 25 11.09 7.65 -0.21
N GLU A 26 12.26 7.02 -0.29
CA GLU A 26 13.10 7.07 -1.48
C GLU A 26 13.38 5.70 -2.04
N TYR A 27 13.41 5.60 -3.36
CA TYR A 27 13.84 4.39 -4.03
C TYR A 27 15.37 4.34 -4.20
N LYS A 28 15.99 5.46 -4.60
CA LYS A 28 17.43 5.52 -4.94
C LYS A 28 18.35 5.34 -3.72
N ASN A 29 17.86 5.65 -2.52
CA ASN A 29 18.59 5.47 -1.28
C ASN A 29 17.95 4.37 -0.41
N PRO A 30 18.58 3.18 -0.30
CA PRO A 30 18.07 2.06 0.50
C PRO A 30 17.78 2.36 1.98
N LEU A 31 18.41 3.40 2.55
CA LEU A 31 18.17 3.85 3.93
C LEU A 31 16.75 4.40 4.12
N TYR A 32 16.18 4.99 3.07
CA TYR A 32 14.84 5.59 3.07
C TYR A 32 13.77 4.69 2.46
N HIS A 33 14.08 3.41 2.21
CA HIS A 33 13.08 2.45 1.74
C HIS A 33 12.02 2.22 2.82
N PRO A 34 10.72 2.21 2.44
CA PRO A 34 9.63 1.97 3.37
C PRO A 34 9.58 0.50 3.79
N ILE A 35 9.38 0.25 5.07
CA ILE A 35 9.14 -1.08 5.65
C ILE A 35 7.92 -0.96 6.56
N THR A 36 6.92 -1.80 6.31
CA THR A 36 5.71 -1.84 7.13
C THR A 36 5.86 -2.87 8.26
N LEU A 37 5.49 -2.48 9.47
CA LEU A 37 5.53 -3.33 10.65
C LEU A 37 4.23 -4.16 10.73
N PRO A 38 4.29 -5.51 10.74
CA PRO A 38 3.11 -6.37 10.60
C PRO A 38 1.99 -6.14 11.63
N LYS A 39 2.34 -5.92 12.91
CA LYS A 39 1.35 -5.75 13.98
C LYS A 39 0.69 -4.37 14.04
N SER A 40 1.46 -3.30 13.81
CA SER A 40 0.96 -1.93 13.96
C SER A 40 0.46 -1.34 12.64
N GLY A 41 0.86 -1.90 11.50
CA GLY A 41 0.61 -1.33 10.18
C GLY A 41 1.35 -0.01 9.92
N LEU A 42 2.23 0.40 10.84
CA LEU A 42 3.06 1.60 10.68
C LEU A 42 4.17 1.34 9.67
N THR A 43 4.43 2.33 8.82
CA THR A 43 5.52 2.28 7.86
C THR A 43 6.63 3.23 8.26
N MET A 44 7.85 2.71 8.35
CA MET A 44 9.06 3.44 8.72
C MET A 44 10.15 3.22 7.67
N CYS A 45 11.12 4.12 7.58
CA CYS A 45 12.27 3.87 6.72
C CYS A 45 13.23 2.85 7.35
N ARG A 46 13.99 2.16 6.51
CA ARG A 46 15.00 1.16 6.92
C ARG A 46 15.98 1.70 7.97
N GLN A 47 16.44 2.95 7.82
CA GLN A 47 17.33 3.59 8.79
C GLN A 47 16.69 3.72 10.18
N CYS A 48 15.45 4.22 10.25
CA CYS A 48 14.74 4.39 11.52
C CYS A 48 14.43 3.05 12.19
N ILE A 49 14.13 2.03 11.38
CA ILE A 49 13.97 0.67 11.89
C ILE A 49 15.25 0.16 12.55
N GLY A 50 16.42 0.40 11.95
CA GLY A 50 17.68 -0.01 12.56
C GLY A 50 17.91 0.63 13.93
N ILE A 51 17.58 1.91 14.07
CA ILE A 51 17.67 2.64 15.34
C ILE A 51 16.71 2.05 16.39
N ILE A 52 15.42 1.87 16.02
CA ILE A 52 14.41 1.38 16.97
C ILE A 52 14.64 -0.09 17.34
N ARG A 53 15.25 -0.90 16.48
CA ARG A 53 15.51 -2.31 16.80
C ARG A 53 16.53 -2.47 17.93
N ASP A 54 17.47 -1.52 18.04
CA ASP A 54 18.38 -1.45 19.18
C ASP A 54 17.64 -1.01 20.46
N GLU A 55 16.45 -0.42 20.33
CA GLU A 55 15.53 -0.10 21.42
C GLU A 55 14.56 -1.27 21.68
N THR A 56 14.37 -1.65 22.95
CA THR A 56 13.56 -2.84 23.30
C THR A 56 12.03 -2.66 23.11
N LYS A 57 11.55 -1.46 22.76
CA LYS A 57 10.13 -1.11 22.61
C LYS A 57 9.93 -0.10 21.47
N CYS A 58 8.85 -0.26 20.70
CA CYS A 58 8.52 0.70 19.64
C CYS A 58 8.09 2.05 20.24
N PRO A 59 8.60 3.20 19.76
CA PRO A 59 8.26 4.52 20.29
C PRO A 59 6.77 4.87 20.22
N HIS A 60 6.06 4.31 19.22
CA HIS A 60 4.64 4.58 18.99
C HIS A 60 3.69 3.56 19.62
N ASN A 61 4.21 2.37 19.96
CA ASN A 61 3.41 1.27 20.47
C ASN A 61 4.28 0.60 21.53
N HIS A 62 3.99 0.81 22.81
CA HIS A 62 4.82 0.34 23.95
C HIS A 62 5.03 -1.19 24.04
N GLY A 63 4.72 -1.94 23.00
CA GLY A 63 5.01 -3.36 22.82
C GLY A 63 6.37 -3.65 22.17
N PRO A 64 6.77 -4.93 22.13
CA PRO A 64 8.04 -5.36 21.56
C PRO A 64 8.07 -5.15 20.04
N VAL A 65 9.26 -4.81 19.53
CA VAL A 65 9.55 -4.65 18.11
C VAL A 65 9.74 -6.05 17.49
N GLU A 66 8.75 -6.54 16.73
CA GLU A 66 8.72 -7.93 16.24
C GLU A 66 9.82 -8.30 15.23
N ILE A 67 10.47 -7.30 14.66
CA ILE A 67 11.54 -7.46 13.67
C ILE A 67 12.90 -7.77 14.31
N ASN A 68 12.98 -7.93 15.64
CA ASN A 68 14.24 -8.19 16.35
C ASN A 68 14.97 -9.46 15.87
N TYR A 69 14.23 -10.42 15.33
CA TYR A 69 14.75 -11.72 14.89
C TYR A 69 15.12 -11.79 13.40
N ILE A 70 14.73 -10.80 12.59
CA ILE A 70 15.01 -10.75 11.15
C ILE A 70 16.09 -9.70 10.90
N PRO A 71 17.20 -10.00 10.21
CA PRO A 71 18.17 -8.99 9.79
C PRO A 71 17.50 -7.82 9.06
N ILE A 72 17.92 -6.57 9.30
CA ILE A 72 17.29 -5.38 8.70
C ILE A 72 17.31 -5.44 7.17
N ASP A 73 18.37 -6.02 6.60
CA ASP A 73 18.54 -6.20 5.16
C ASP A 73 17.61 -7.26 4.56
N GLU A 74 17.00 -8.10 5.39
CA GLU A 74 16.02 -9.11 5.00
C GLU A 74 14.56 -8.64 5.14
N LEU A 75 14.33 -7.46 5.73
CA LEU A 75 12.99 -6.92 5.87
C LEU A 75 12.44 -6.46 4.49
N PRO A 76 11.21 -6.87 4.14
CA PRO A 76 10.64 -6.55 2.84
C PRO A 76 10.34 -5.06 2.74
N THR A 77 10.78 -4.47 1.63
CA THR A 77 10.42 -3.10 1.28
C THR A 77 8.97 -3.04 0.77
N ASN A 78 8.20 -2.07 1.24
CA ASN A 78 6.86 -1.78 0.74
C ASN A 78 6.93 -1.02 -0.60
N TYR A 79 7.23 -1.76 -1.66
CA TYR A 79 7.26 -1.25 -3.04
C TYR A 79 5.98 -0.56 -3.51
N PRO A 80 4.77 -1.00 -3.12
CA PRO A 80 3.55 -0.26 -3.43
C PRO A 80 3.62 1.25 -3.10
N LEU A 81 4.15 1.63 -1.95
CA LEU A 81 4.32 3.04 -1.60
C LEU A 81 5.34 3.75 -2.51
N LEU A 82 6.40 3.05 -2.93
CA LEU A 82 7.36 3.57 -3.90
C LEU A 82 6.74 3.71 -5.31
N PHE A 83 5.82 2.84 -5.73
CA PHE A 83 5.10 2.98 -7.01
C PHE A 83 4.24 4.25 -7.07
N ILE A 84 3.80 4.77 -5.92
CA ILE A 84 3.06 6.03 -5.85
C ILE A 84 4.01 7.21 -6.10
N LEU A 85 5.21 7.18 -5.52
CA LEU A 85 6.18 8.27 -5.54
C LEU A 85 7.01 8.32 -6.83
N TYR A 86 7.37 7.17 -7.39
CA TYR A 86 8.31 7.05 -8.51
C TYR A 86 7.63 6.46 -9.74
N ASP A 87 8.19 6.67 -10.93
CA ASP A 87 7.72 5.99 -12.13
C ASP A 87 8.13 4.50 -12.08
N GLN A 88 7.24 3.61 -12.54
CA GLN A 88 7.52 2.18 -12.61
C GLN A 88 8.67 1.85 -13.56
N SER A 89 8.96 2.75 -14.51
CA SER A 89 10.14 2.65 -15.39
C SER A 89 11.46 2.77 -14.63
N GLU A 90 11.48 3.51 -13.51
CA GLU A 90 12.67 3.73 -12.67
C GLU A 90 12.88 2.61 -11.64
N LEU A 91 11.83 1.85 -11.34
CA LEU A 91 11.82 0.82 -10.31
C LEU A 91 12.20 -0.56 -10.89
N PRO A 92 12.75 -1.49 -10.09
CA PRO A 92 13.12 -2.81 -10.58
C PRO A 92 11.87 -3.49 -11.08
N LYS A 93 11.88 -4.03 -12.30
CA LYS A 93 10.75 -4.82 -12.83
C LYS A 93 10.77 -6.26 -12.34
N ASP A 94 11.92 -6.75 -11.91
CA ASP A 94 12.07 -8.12 -11.44
C ASP A 94 11.52 -8.26 -10.01
N HIS A 95 10.46 -9.06 -9.89
CA HIS A 95 9.84 -9.49 -8.64
C HIS A 95 10.86 -10.09 -7.66
N ARG A 96 11.92 -10.74 -8.18
CA ARG A 96 13.02 -11.31 -7.38
C ARG A 96 14.00 -10.24 -6.88
N VAL A 97 14.06 -9.05 -7.47
CA VAL A 97 14.88 -7.95 -6.95
C VAL A 97 14.08 -7.15 -5.92
N ARG A 98 12.77 -7.00 -6.14
CA ARG A 98 11.85 -6.41 -5.16
C ARG A 98 11.77 -7.22 -3.86
N HIS A 99 11.92 -8.54 -3.96
CA HIS A 99 11.75 -9.45 -2.83
C HIS A 99 12.95 -10.37 -2.61
N GLY A 100 14.12 -10.04 -3.20
CA GLY A 100 15.31 -10.91 -3.26
C GLY A 100 15.93 -11.26 -1.93
N HIS A 101 15.52 -10.57 -0.87
CA HIS A 101 15.91 -10.83 0.51
C HIS A 101 14.75 -11.32 1.39
N CYS A 102 13.54 -11.47 0.83
CA CYS A 102 12.40 -12.03 1.54
C CYS A 102 12.58 -13.55 1.59
N GLN A 103 13.26 -14.07 2.63
CA GLN A 103 13.42 -15.51 2.86
C GLN A 103 12.08 -16.27 2.72
N PHE A 104 10.98 -15.63 3.12
CA PHE A 104 9.62 -16.14 3.00
C PHE A 104 9.26 -16.57 1.57
N TYR A 105 9.65 -15.82 0.53
CA TYR A 105 9.27 -16.15 -0.85
C TYR A 105 9.87 -17.47 -1.33
N THR A 106 11.09 -17.79 -0.88
CA THR A 106 11.79 -19.01 -1.32
C THR A 106 11.14 -20.27 -0.77
N THR A 107 10.57 -20.20 0.43
CA THR A 107 9.93 -21.33 1.13
C THR A 107 8.46 -21.53 0.79
N PHE A 108 7.84 -20.57 0.09
CA PHE A 108 6.45 -20.69 -0.35
C PHE A 108 6.24 -21.88 -1.28
N ASP A 109 5.14 -22.61 -1.03
CA ASP A 109 4.59 -23.55 -2.01
C ASP A 109 4.11 -22.83 -3.28
N TYR A 110 3.67 -23.62 -4.26
CA TYR A 110 3.23 -23.09 -5.54
C TYR A 110 2.02 -22.14 -5.41
N GLU A 111 1.05 -22.48 -4.58
CA GLU A 111 -0.21 -21.72 -4.44
C GLU A 111 0.03 -20.39 -3.73
N THR A 112 0.81 -20.41 -2.64
CA THR A 112 1.25 -19.22 -1.92
C THR A 112 2.05 -18.28 -2.83
N LYS A 113 2.90 -18.82 -3.72
CA LYS A 113 3.60 -18.03 -4.74
C LYS A 113 2.65 -17.37 -5.74
N GLN A 114 1.56 -18.03 -6.12
CA GLN A 114 0.57 -17.44 -7.02
C GLN A 114 -0.25 -16.35 -6.33
N GLY A 115 -0.73 -16.59 -5.10
CA GLY A 115 -1.46 -15.59 -4.34
C GLY A 115 -0.62 -14.34 -4.05
N PHE A 116 0.66 -14.53 -3.73
CA PHE A 116 1.63 -13.45 -3.59
C PHE A 116 1.76 -12.61 -4.88
N LYS A 117 1.99 -13.26 -6.03
CA LYS A 117 2.12 -12.56 -7.33
C LYS A 117 0.85 -11.79 -7.70
N CYS A 118 -0.32 -12.41 -7.53
CA CYS A 118 -1.61 -11.76 -7.79
C CYS A 118 -1.80 -10.51 -6.90
N THR A 119 -1.44 -10.62 -5.62
CA THR A 119 -1.51 -9.48 -4.67
C THR A 119 -0.55 -8.36 -5.04
N GLU A 120 0.67 -8.68 -5.44
CA GLU A 120 1.63 -7.66 -5.89
C GLU A 120 1.14 -6.94 -7.15
N GLU A 121 0.58 -7.68 -8.12
CA GLU A 121 0.02 -7.10 -9.35
C GLU A 121 -1.15 -6.15 -9.03
N LEU A 122 -2.04 -6.55 -8.11
CA LEU A 122 -3.13 -5.69 -7.64
C LEU A 122 -2.57 -4.42 -6.99
N PHE A 123 -1.63 -4.54 -6.07
CA PHE A 123 -1.09 -3.39 -5.33
C PHE A 123 -0.36 -2.41 -6.25
N GLY A 124 0.39 -2.91 -7.24
CA GLY A 124 1.00 -2.07 -8.27
C GLY A 124 -0.03 -1.27 -9.07
N GLN A 125 -1.15 -1.90 -9.44
CA GLN A 125 -2.22 -1.23 -10.19
C GLN A 125 -2.99 -0.22 -9.33
N ILE A 126 -3.31 -0.57 -8.07
CA ILE A 126 -3.90 0.37 -7.10
C ILE A 126 -2.98 1.58 -6.88
N SER A 127 -1.67 1.35 -6.74
CA SER A 127 -0.69 2.41 -6.55
C SER A 127 -0.68 3.41 -7.71
N ASN A 128 -0.83 2.94 -8.96
CA ASN A 128 -0.95 3.82 -10.14
C ASN A 128 -2.24 4.66 -10.11
N VAL A 129 -3.35 4.09 -9.66
CA VAL A 129 -4.60 4.85 -9.49
C VAL A 129 -4.42 5.92 -8.41
N ILE A 130 -3.85 5.57 -7.26
CA ILE A 130 -3.55 6.53 -6.19
C ILE A 130 -2.61 7.63 -6.66
N LYS A 131 -1.56 7.30 -7.42
CA LYS A 131 -0.65 8.27 -8.02
C LYS A 131 -1.40 9.27 -8.91
N THR A 132 -2.36 8.77 -9.71
CA THR A 132 -3.21 9.62 -10.55
C THR A 132 -4.08 10.55 -9.71
N ILE A 133 -4.67 10.04 -8.62
CA ILE A 133 -5.48 10.83 -7.68
C ILE A 133 -4.62 11.91 -7.00
N ILE A 134 -3.41 11.58 -6.55
CA ILE A 134 -2.51 12.53 -5.87
C ILE A 134 -2.02 13.61 -6.84
N ASN A 135 -1.77 13.29 -8.11
CA ASN A 135 -1.26 14.28 -9.07
C ASN A 135 -2.35 15.20 -9.62
N ASP A 136 -3.62 14.87 -9.44
CA ASP A 136 -4.74 15.65 -9.97
C ASP A 136 -5.65 16.19 -8.86
N LYS A 137 -5.64 17.52 -8.70
CA LYS A 137 -6.41 18.24 -7.68
C LYS A 137 -7.92 18.02 -7.81
N GLU A 138 -8.46 17.81 -9.02
CA GLU A 138 -9.88 17.49 -9.19
C GLU A 138 -10.19 16.14 -8.55
N HIS A 139 -9.35 15.13 -8.80
CA HIS A 139 -9.52 13.79 -8.23
C HIS A 139 -9.35 13.76 -6.70
N GLN A 140 -8.44 14.57 -6.15
CA GLN A 140 -8.25 14.68 -4.69
C GLN A 140 -9.51 15.14 -3.96
N SER A 141 -10.34 15.98 -4.58
CA SER A 141 -11.55 16.53 -3.95
C SER A 141 -12.71 15.54 -3.88
N ILE A 142 -12.65 14.46 -4.65
CA ILE A 142 -13.77 13.53 -4.85
C ILE A 142 -13.59 12.24 -4.02
N PHE A 143 -12.33 11.83 -3.77
CA PHE A 143 -12.03 10.72 -2.87
C PHE A 143 -12.20 11.15 -1.41
N ASN A 144 -13.09 10.48 -0.67
CA ASN A 144 -13.24 10.74 0.76
C ASN A 144 -12.01 10.21 1.54
N HIS A 145 -11.66 10.89 2.64
CA HIS A 145 -10.51 10.53 3.47
C HIS A 145 -10.55 9.10 4.03
N SER A 146 -11.76 8.55 4.22
CA SER A 146 -11.98 7.20 4.72
C SER A 146 -11.52 6.14 3.71
N MET A 147 -11.88 6.30 2.45
CA MET A 147 -11.51 5.42 1.35
C MET A 147 -10.01 5.45 1.10
N ILE A 148 -9.40 6.64 1.15
CA ILE A 148 -7.95 6.78 1.06
C ILE A 148 -7.24 6.05 2.21
N ARG A 149 -7.72 6.15 3.45
CA ARG A 149 -7.18 5.36 4.57
C ARG A 149 -7.30 3.86 4.33
N LYS A 150 -8.45 3.40 3.84
CA LYS A 150 -8.64 1.97 3.54
C LYS A 150 -7.68 1.49 2.45
N ILE A 151 -7.45 2.30 1.41
CA ILE A 151 -6.48 1.98 0.35
C ILE A 151 -5.07 1.92 0.91
N PHE A 152 -4.61 2.92 1.67
CA PHE A 152 -3.27 2.88 2.25
C PHE A 152 -3.10 1.76 3.28
N SER A 153 -4.13 1.45 4.07
CA SER A 153 -4.14 0.29 4.96
C SER A 153 -3.98 -1.03 4.18
N LEU A 154 -4.67 -1.16 3.05
CA LEU A 154 -4.51 -2.30 2.14
C LEU A 154 -3.09 -2.38 1.57
N LEU A 155 -2.52 -1.28 1.08
CA LEU A 155 -1.15 -1.22 0.54
C LEU A 155 -0.07 -1.45 1.61
N ASN A 156 -0.40 -1.27 2.89
CA ASN A 156 0.46 -1.59 4.02
C ASN A 156 0.34 -3.07 4.45
N SER A 157 -0.60 -3.83 3.90
CA SER A 157 -0.74 -5.25 4.21
C SER A 157 0.37 -6.07 3.53
N GLN A 158 0.82 -7.14 4.19
CA GLN A 158 1.86 -8.03 3.66
C GLN A 158 1.30 -9.42 3.42
N TYR A 159 1.59 -9.97 2.24
CA TYR A 159 1.28 -11.36 1.92
C TYR A 159 2.46 -12.24 2.38
N ILE A 160 2.29 -12.89 3.52
CA ILE A 160 3.31 -13.75 4.16
C ILE A 160 2.93 -15.23 4.07
N ASN A 161 1.64 -15.52 4.01
CA ASN A 161 1.05 -16.85 3.93
C ASN A 161 -0.43 -16.76 3.52
N ASN A 162 -1.09 -17.90 3.32
CA ASN A 162 -2.52 -17.94 2.94
C ASN A 162 -3.45 -17.26 3.96
N GLU A 163 -3.13 -17.30 5.27
CA GLU A 163 -3.93 -16.62 6.29
C GLU A 163 -3.88 -15.09 6.12
N SER A 164 -2.69 -14.54 5.88
CA SER A 164 -2.51 -13.12 5.56
C SER A 164 -3.15 -12.76 4.21
N GLY A 165 -3.10 -13.66 3.23
CA GLY A 165 -3.80 -13.53 1.96
C GLY A 165 -5.31 -13.40 2.13
N LEU A 166 -5.92 -14.22 3.01
CA LEU A 166 -7.34 -14.13 3.36
C LEU A 166 -7.69 -12.78 4.02
N LYS A 167 -6.80 -12.23 4.85
CA LYS A 167 -7.00 -10.89 5.44
C LYS A 167 -6.97 -9.79 4.38
N ILE A 168 -6.02 -9.88 3.44
CA ILE A 168 -5.93 -8.96 2.29
C ILE A 168 -7.17 -9.07 1.42
N LEU A 169 -7.63 -10.29 1.12
CA LEU A 169 -8.84 -10.52 0.33
C LEU A 169 -10.08 -9.90 1.00
N LYS A 170 -10.24 -10.09 2.32
CA LYS A 170 -11.33 -9.47 3.09
C LYS A 170 -11.26 -7.94 3.08
N ALA A 171 -10.09 -7.36 3.27
CA ALA A 171 -9.89 -5.91 3.20
C ALA A 171 -10.19 -5.37 1.80
N THR A 172 -9.79 -6.10 0.76
CA THR A 172 -10.04 -5.77 -0.64
C THR A 172 -11.54 -5.80 -0.96
N ARG A 173 -12.28 -6.81 -0.47
CA ARG A 173 -13.74 -6.86 -0.59
C ARG A 173 -14.43 -5.70 0.13
N SER A 174 -14.01 -5.40 1.37
CA SER A 174 -14.56 -4.25 2.11
C SER A 174 -14.32 -2.92 1.37
N LEU A 175 -13.17 -2.76 0.71
CA LEU A 175 -12.91 -1.60 -0.14
C LEU A 175 -13.83 -1.56 -1.36
N ALA A 176 -14.09 -2.70 -2.01
CA ALA A 176 -15.02 -2.79 -3.13
C ALA A 176 -16.46 -2.43 -2.74
N GLU A 177 -16.93 -2.91 -1.59
CA GLU A 177 -18.24 -2.58 -1.04
C GLU A 177 -18.41 -1.07 -0.83
N ASP A 178 -17.41 -0.42 -0.21
CA ASP A 178 -17.41 1.02 -0.03
C ASP A 178 -17.43 1.77 -1.37
N LEU A 179 -16.62 1.34 -2.35
CA LEU A 179 -16.58 1.92 -3.70
C LEU A 179 -17.92 1.78 -4.42
N CYS A 180 -18.57 0.61 -4.33
CA CYS A 180 -19.91 0.38 -4.85
C CYS A 180 -20.93 1.32 -4.23
N MET A 181 -20.94 1.43 -2.90
CA MET A 181 -21.88 2.30 -2.19
C MET A 181 -21.68 3.77 -2.56
N ASP A 182 -20.42 4.20 -2.67
CA ASP A 182 -20.05 5.56 -3.06
C ASP A 182 -20.41 5.86 -4.54
N LEU A 183 -20.38 4.85 -5.42
CA LEU A 183 -20.92 4.97 -6.79
C LEU A 183 -22.44 5.07 -6.82
N ILE A 184 -23.13 4.20 -6.08
CA ILE A 184 -24.61 4.19 -6.01
C ILE A 184 -25.10 5.53 -5.47
N PHE A 185 -24.49 6.02 -4.39
CA PHE A 185 -24.85 7.29 -3.77
C PHE A 185 -24.70 8.46 -4.75
N ARG A 186 -23.59 8.54 -5.50
CA ARG A 186 -23.39 9.59 -6.52
C ARG A 186 -24.33 9.44 -7.71
N HIS A 187 -24.64 8.22 -8.12
CA HIS A 187 -25.61 7.99 -9.20
C HIS A 187 -27.02 8.47 -8.81
N GLN A 188 -27.41 8.26 -7.55
CA GLN A 188 -28.68 8.73 -7.00
C GLN A 188 -28.73 10.26 -6.79
N ASN A 189 -27.57 10.93 -6.74
CA ASN A 189 -27.44 12.37 -6.49
C ASN A 189 -26.66 13.04 -7.64
N PRO A 190 -27.28 13.32 -8.80
CA PRO A 190 -26.60 13.82 -10.00
C PRO A 190 -25.92 15.20 -9.84
N GLN A 191 -26.22 15.95 -8.78
CA GLN A 191 -25.45 17.17 -8.44
C GLN A 191 -24.07 16.86 -7.83
N GLN A 192 -23.83 15.61 -7.42
CA GLN A 192 -22.59 15.11 -6.84
C GLN A 192 -21.87 14.12 -7.76
N THR A 193 -22.30 13.95 -9.02
CA THR A 193 -21.52 13.19 -10.00
C THR A 193 -20.21 13.93 -10.22
N GLY A 194 -19.12 13.42 -9.65
CA GLY A 194 -17.79 13.90 -9.95
C GLY A 194 -17.51 13.86 -11.46
N SER A 195 -16.46 14.56 -11.89
CA SER A 195 -16.00 14.58 -13.27
C SER A 195 -15.98 13.16 -13.90
N TYR A 196 -16.29 13.05 -15.20
CA TYR A 196 -16.28 11.77 -15.94
C TYR A 196 -14.99 10.96 -15.72
N SER A 197 -13.88 11.66 -15.49
CA SER A 197 -12.57 11.07 -15.17
C SER A 197 -12.58 10.26 -13.85
N PHE A 198 -13.28 10.74 -12.81
CA PHE A 198 -13.38 10.06 -11.52
C PHE A 198 -14.17 8.74 -11.61
N LEU A 199 -15.30 8.73 -12.32
CA LEU A 199 -16.08 7.51 -12.54
C LEU A 199 -15.26 6.46 -13.30
N SER A 200 -14.39 6.90 -14.22
CA SER A 200 -13.46 6.02 -14.92
C SER A 200 -12.45 5.38 -13.96
N LEU A 201 -11.86 6.17 -13.05
CA LEU A 201 -10.90 5.66 -12.06
C LEU A 201 -11.53 4.67 -11.07
N ILE A 202 -12.74 4.96 -10.56
CA ILE A 202 -13.42 4.00 -9.69
C ILE A 202 -13.76 2.72 -10.44
N LYS A 203 -14.27 2.80 -11.68
CA LYS A 203 -14.55 1.61 -12.49
C LYS A 203 -13.28 0.80 -12.74
N GLN A 204 -12.15 1.46 -12.93
CA GLN A 204 -10.85 0.80 -13.04
C GLN A 204 -10.51 0.07 -11.74
N LEU A 205 -10.56 0.73 -10.58
CA LEU A 205 -10.31 0.09 -9.27
C LEU A 205 -11.23 -1.12 -9.02
N MET A 206 -12.52 -0.96 -9.29
CA MET A 206 -13.52 -2.02 -9.17
C MET A 206 -13.15 -3.25 -10.01
N LYS A 207 -12.79 -3.07 -11.28
CA LYS A 207 -12.36 -4.17 -12.16
C LYS A 207 -11.09 -4.87 -11.65
N LEU A 208 -10.15 -4.11 -11.11
CA LEU A 208 -8.91 -4.66 -10.55
C LEU A 208 -9.20 -5.53 -9.33
N ILE A 209 -10.07 -5.04 -8.44
CA ILE A 209 -10.50 -5.75 -7.24
C ILE A 209 -11.30 -7.01 -7.61
N GLU A 210 -12.22 -6.92 -8.57
CA GLU A 210 -13.00 -8.06 -9.06
C GLU A 210 -12.09 -9.17 -9.63
N LYS A 211 -11.10 -8.80 -10.45
CA LYS A 211 -10.09 -9.73 -10.98
C LYS A 211 -9.35 -10.43 -9.83
N HIS A 212 -8.80 -9.67 -8.88
CA HIS A 212 -8.02 -10.22 -7.76
C HIS A 212 -8.84 -11.11 -6.84
N THR A 213 -10.09 -10.75 -6.54
CA THR A 213 -10.98 -11.56 -5.70
C THR A 213 -11.29 -12.90 -6.35
N THR A 214 -11.59 -12.91 -7.65
CA THR A 214 -11.87 -14.13 -8.41
C THR A 214 -10.64 -15.03 -8.50
N GLU A 215 -9.47 -14.47 -8.82
CA GLU A 215 -8.22 -15.23 -8.93
C GLU A 215 -7.78 -15.82 -7.58
N ASN A 216 -7.85 -15.05 -6.48
CA ASN A 216 -7.47 -15.55 -5.17
C ASN A 216 -8.49 -16.51 -4.56
N ASP A 217 -9.80 -16.35 -4.82
CA ASP A 217 -10.78 -17.34 -4.40
C ASP A 217 -10.50 -18.70 -5.04
N ILE A 218 -10.06 -18.73 -6.30
CA ILE A 218 -9.67 -19.98 -6.96
C ILE A 218 -8.42 -20.58 -6.32
N ILE A 219 -7.44 -19.75 -5.94
CA ILE A 219 -6.18 -20.22 -5.33
C ILE A 219 -6.44 -20.73 -3.91
N VAL A 220 -7.18 -19.98 -3.11
CA VAL A 220 -7.41 -20.27 -1.67
C VAL A 220 -8.40 -21.41 -1.46
N ASN A 221 -9.34 -21.65 -2.37
CA ASN A 221 -10.28 -22.78 -2.25
C ASN A 221 -9.75 -24.11 -2.85
N ARG A 222 -8.56 -24.12 -3.45
CA ARG A 222 -7.92 -25.33 -3.99
C ARG A 222 -6.91 -25.98 -3.03
N SER A 223 -6.44 -25.23 -2.05
CA SER A 223 -5.57 -25.65 -0.93
C SER A 223 -6.35 -26.24 0.23
#